data_AF-A0A1U0WTR8-F1
#
_entry.id   AF-A0A1U0WTR8-F1
#
_cell.length_a   1.000
_cell.length_b   1.000
_cell.length_c   1.000
_cell.angle_alpha   90.00
_cell.angle_beta   90.00
_cell.angle_gamma   90.00
#
_symmetry.space_group_name_H-M   'P 1'
#
loop_
_entity.id
_entity.type
_entity.pdbx_description
1 polymer ?
#
loop_
_entity_poly.entity_id
_entity_poly.type
_entity_poly.pdbx_seq_one_letter_code
_entity_poly.pdbx_strand_id
1 'polypeptide(L)'
;MTEQAVIIEWDIEPSLDSIFEAEDQLSQAISSGELGEVDGNEVGNGTATIYLYGPSCESIWKAIEPVARQLSPRPARALIRPGGPEVEPRQVSLS
;
A
#
# COMPACT_ATOMS: atom_id res chain seq x y z
N MET A 1 -18.80 5.30 7.98
CA MET A 1 -17.58 4.70 8.57
C MET A 1 -16.42 5.32 7.81
N THR A 2 -15.40 5.83 8.50
CA THR A 2 -14.25 6.46 7.82
C THR A 2 -13.37 5.36 7.25
N GLU A 3 -13.13 5.38 5.95
CA GLU A 3 -12.24 4.41 5.30
C GLU A 3 -10.82 4.62 5.80
N GLN A 4 -10.22 3.56 6.33
CA GLN A 4 -8.83 3.54 6.76
C GLN A 4 -7.96 3.14 5.58
N ALA A 5 -6.70 3.57 5.58
CA ALA A 5 -5.81 3.35 4.46
C ALA A 5 -4.48 2.73 4.85
N VAL A 6 -3.91 1.96 3.94
CA VAL A 6 -2.48 1.68 3.90
C VAL A 6 -1.95 2.18 2.56
N ILE A 7 -0.91 3.00 2.60
CA ILE A 7 -0.32 3.63 1.42
C ILE A 7 1.11 3.13 1.29
N ILE A 8 1.47 2.57 0.14
CA ILE A 8 2.82 2.05 -0.13
C ILE A 8 3.54 3.04 -1.04
N GLU A 9 4.71 3.52 -0.64
CA GLU A 9 5.44 4.59 -1.34
C GLU A 9 6.83 4.13 -1.79
N TRP A 10 7.22 4.54 -2.99
CA TRP A 10 8.56 4.44 -3.55
C TRP A 10 9.17 5.84 -3.73
N ASP A 11 10.43 6.00 -3.29
CA ASP A 11 11.27 7.19 -3.55
C ASP A 11 11.96 7.14 -4.94
N ILE A 12 11.50 6.23 -5.79
CA ILE A 12 11.90 6.08 -7.20
C ILE A 12 10.64 5.88 -8.03
N GLU A 13 10.74 6.00 -9.35
CA GLU A 13 9.67 5.66 -10.29
C GLU A 13 9.95 4.26 -10.88
N PRO A 14 9.32 3.18 -10.39
CA PRO A 14 9.43 1.86 -10.99
C PRO A 14 8.78 1.85 -12.38
N SER A 15 9.07 0.82 -13.18
CA SER A 15 8.27 0.56 -14.38
C SER A 15 6.81 0.30 -14.03
N LEU A 16 5.89 0.70 -14.92
CA LEU A 16 4.46 0.43 -14.77
C LEU A 16 4.16 -1.06 -14.55
N ASP A 17 4.87 -1.95 -15.26
CA ASP A 17 4.74 -3.40 -15.07
C ASP A 17 5.04 -3.84 -13.63
N SER A 18 6.05 -3.25 -12.98
CA SER A 18 6.36 -3.55 -11.57
C SER A 18 5.28 -3.05 -10.62
N ILE A 19 4.66 -1.91 -10.94
CA ILE A 19 3.57 -1.35 -10.12
C ILE A 19 2.31 -2.20 -10.27
N PHE A 20 1.95 -2.61 -11.48
CA PHE A 20 0.80 -3.51 -11.69
C PHE A 20 1.02 -4.88 -11.04
N GLU A 21 2.22 -5.44 -11.14
CA GLU A 21 2.55 -6.68 -10.44
C GLU A 21 2.48 -6.51 -8.91
N ALA A 22 2.91 -5.35 -8.38
CA ALA A 22 2.76 -5.04 -6.97
C ALA A 22 1.29 -4.92 -6.55
N GLU A 23 0.45 -4.23 -7.33
CA GLU A 23 -1.00 -4.13 -7.07
C GLU A 23 -1.65 -5.52 -7.04
N ASP A 24 -1.33 -6.40 -8.00
CA ASP A 24 -1.86 -7.75 -8.05
C ASP A 24 -1.47 -8.56 -6.80
N GLN A 25 -0.19 -8.51 -6.39
CA GLN A 25 0.28 -9.23 -5.21
C GLN A 25 -0.35 -8.70 -3.91
N LEU A 26 -0.49 -7.37 -3.79
CA LEU A 26 -1.10 -6.74 -2.62
C LEU A 26 -2.61 -7.02 -2.56
N SER A 27 -3.30 -6.94 -3.71
CA SER A 27 -4.73 -7.24 -3.84
C SER A 27 -5.04 -8.70 -3.47
N GLN A 28 -4.23 -9.65 -3.94
CA GLN A 28 -4.37 -11.07 -3.57
C GLN A 28 -4.25 -11.30 -2.06
N ALA A 29 -3.35 -10.57 -1.39
CA ALA A 29 -3.13 -10.69 0.05
C ALA A 29 -4.33 -10.24 0.89
N ILE A 30 -5.13 -9.27 0.41
CA ILE A 30 -6.28 -8.72 1.15
C ILE A 30 -7.63 -9.27 0.69
N SER A 31 -7.72 -9.78 -0.55
CA SER A 31 -8.95 -10.33 -1.13
C SER A 31 -9.44 -11.58 -0.38
N SER A 32 -8.53 -12.39 0.15
CA SER A 32 -8.88 -13.65 0.83
C SER A 32 -9.61 -13.46 2.16
N GLY A 33 -9.53 -12.26 2.75
CA GLY A 33 -10.11 -11.95 4.06
C GLY A 33 -11.14 -10.82 4.04
N GLU A 34 -11.55 -10.35 2.85
CA GLU A 34 -12.42 -9.17 2.69
C GLU A 34 -11.89 -7.96 3.49
N LEU A 35 -10.56 -7.81 3.56
CA LEU A 35 -9.89 -6.84 4.42
C LEU A 35 -9.89 -5.42 3.84
N GLY A 36 -10.18 -5.29 2.55
CA GLY A 36 -10.11 -4.05 1.80
C GLY A 36 -9.88 -4.29 0.32
N GLU A 37 -9.53 -3.23 -0.39
CA GLU A 37 -9.22 -3.23 -1.81
C GLU A 37 -8.01 -2.35 -2.12
N VAL A 38 -7.34 -2.65 -3.23
CA VAL A 38 -6.40 -1.73 -3.88
C VAL A 38 -7.23 -0.80 -4.76
N ASP A 39 -7.23 0.49 -4.45
CA ASP A 39 -8.01 1.51 -5.17
C ASP A 39 -7.28 2.01 -6.43
N GLY A 40 -5.95 2.04 -6.36
CA GLY A 40 -5.09 2.30 -7.51
C GLY A 40 -3.70 2.80 -7.14
N ASN A 41 -3.05 3.38 -8.14
CA ASN A 41 -1.68 3.89 -8.04
C ASN A 41 -1.53 5.28 -8.64
N GLU A 42 -0.50 5.98 -8.17
CA GLU A 42 0.05 7.18 -8.78
C GLU A 42 1.52 6.92 -9.12
N VAL A 43 1.88 7.02 -10.40
CA VAL A 43 3.27 6.87 -10.88
C VAL A 43 3.66 8.14 -11.61
N GLY A 44 4.77 8.74 -11.20
CA GLY A 44 5.27 9.96 -11.82
C GLY A 44 6.20 10.76 -10.91
N ASN A 45 6.80 11.80 -11.49
CA ASN A 45 7.71 12.71 -10.80
C ASN A 45 8.90 12.01 -10.11
N GLY A 46 9.33 10.86 -10.61
CA GLY A 46 10.41 10.10 -9.98
C GLY A 46 9.99 9.30 -8.75
N THR A 47 8.68 9.09 -8.54
CA THR A 47 8.09 8.37 -7.40
C THR A 47 6.95 7.46 -7.83
N ALA A 48 6.51 6.59 -6.93
CA ALA A 48 5.26 5.84 -7.11
C ALA A 48 4.55 5.60 -5.77
N THR A 49 3.24 5.48 -5.82
CA THR A 49 2.38 5.24 -4.67
C THR A 49 1.27 4.25 -5.02
N ILE A 50 0.95 3.32 -4.13
CA ILE A 50 -0.25 2.46 -4.21
C ILE A 50 -1.14 2.74 -2.99
N TYR A 51 -2.44 2.87 -3.24
CA TYR A 51 -3.45 3.13 -2.21
C TYR A 51 -4.29 1.89 -1.94
N LEU A 52 -4.38 1.50 -0.67
CA LEU A 52 -5.24 0.43 -0.21
C LEU A 52 -6.20 0.97 0.84
N TYR A 53 -7.49 0.63 0.73
CA TYR A 53 -8.54 1.08 1.64
C TYR A 53 -9.32 -0.07 2.22
N GLY A 54 -9.85 0.11 3.43
CA GLY A 54 -10.76 -0.84 4.04
C GLY A 54 -11.16 -0.46 5.47
N PRO A 55 -11.88 -1.37 6.17
CA PRO A 55 -12.41 -1.10 7.50
C PRO A 55 -11.33 -1.05 8.60
N SER A 56 -10.14 -1.61 8.37
CA SER A 56 -9.05 -1.67 9.35
C SER A 56 -7.67 -1.63 8.68
N CYS A 57 -6.97 -0.50 8.80
CA CYS A 57 -5.60 -0.35 8.26
C CYS A 57 -4.62 -1.33 8.92
N GLU A 58 -4.82 -1.67 10.19
CA GLU A 58 -4.00 -2.65 10.89
C GLU A 58 -4.21 -4.08 10.34
N SER A 59 -5.45 -4.42 9.95
CA SER A 59 -5.73 -5.72 9.33
C SER A 59 -5.16 -5.81 7.92
N ILE A 60 -5.30 -4.73 7.12
CA ILE A 60 -4.67 -4.60 5.80
C ILE A 60 -3.14 -4.73 5.94
N TRP A 61 -2.53 -3.92 6.82
CA TRP A 61 -1.08 -3.91 7.00
C TRP A 61 -0.54 -5.28 7.40
N LYS A 62 -1.18 -5.93 8.38
CA LYS A 62 -0.78 -7.28 8.82
C LYS A 62 -0.79 -8.30 7.68
N ALA A 63 -1.73 -8.18 6.74
CA ALA A 63 -1.82 -9.07 5.59
C ALA A 63 -0.76 -8.76 4.52
N ILE A 64 -0.55 -7.48 4.20
CA ILE A 64 0.32 -7.09 3.08
C ILE A 64 1.79 -6.90 3.45
N GLU A 65 2.13 -6.67 4.72
CA GLU A 65 3.51 -6.44 5.16
C GLU A 65 4.53 -7.46 4.60
N PRO A 66 4.32 -8.79 4.70
CA PRO A 66 5.27 -9.76 4.18
C PRO A 66 5.45 -9.68 2.65
N VAL A 67 4.39 -9.27 1.93
CA VAL A 67 4.41 -9.07 0.47
C VAL A 67 5.16 -7.79 0.13
N ALA A 68 4.80 -6.67 0.77
CA ALA A 68 5.41 -5.36 0.56
C ALA A 68 6.94 -5.38 0.75
N ARG A 69 7.44 -6.17 1.71
CA ARG A 69 8.89 -6.35 1.96
C ARG A 69 9.62 -7.13 0.85
N GLN A 70 8.89 -7.91 0.05
CA GLN A 70 9.44 -8.78 -1.00
C GLN A 70 9.28 -8.21 -2.42
N LEU A 71 8.46 -7.16 -2.60
CA LEU A 71 8.30 -6.48 -3.87
C LEU A 71 9.63 -6.02 -4.47
N SER A 72 9.70 -6.00 -5.80
CA SER A 72 10.85 -5.54 -6.56
C SER A 72 10.41 -4.56 -7.66
N PRO A 73 10.87 -3.30 -7.64
CA PRO A 73 11.74 -2.71 -6.62
C PRO A 73 11.05 -2.61 -5.25
N ARG A 74 11.85 -2.64 -4.18
CA ARG A 74 11.31 -2.56 -2.81
C ARG A 74 10.76 -1.15 -2.55
N PRO A 75 9.56 -1.01 -1.94
CA PRO A 75 9.06 0.28 -1.49
C PRO A 75 9.98 0.92 -0.45
N ALA A 76 9.96 2.24 -0.36
CA ALA A 76 10.69 2.97 0.67
C ALA A 76 9.98 2.87 2.03
N ARG A 77 8.65 3.01 2.04
CA ARG A 77 7.85 3.03 3.27
C ARG A 77 6.39 2.65 3.04
N ALA A 78 5.73 2.34 4.14
CA ALA A 78 4.28 2.22 4.22
C ALA A 78 3.72 3.24 5.22
N LEU A 79 2.60 3.88 4.87
CA LEU A 79 1.85 4.78 5.75
C LEU A 79 0.55 4.09 6.15
N ILE A 80 0.34 3.89 7.45
CA ILE A 80 -0.79 3.14 8.01
C ILE A 80 -1.70 4.16 8.69
N ARG A 81 -2.82 4.49 8.03
CA ARG A 81 -3.70 5.60 8.37
C ARG A 81 -5.03 5.10 8.95
N PRO A 82 -5.29 5.26 10.25
CA PRO A 82 -6.50 4.73 10.91
C PRO A 82 -7.77 5.58 10.66
N GLY A 83 -7.77 6.41 9.62
CA GLY A 83 -8.92 7.25 9.26
C GLY A 83 -8.70 8.07 7.99
N GLY A 84 -9.41 9.18 7.90
CA GLY A 84 -9.42 10.06 6.73
C GLY A 84 -8.09 10.77 6.50
N PRO A 85 -7.97 11.53 5.40
CA PRO A 85 -6.72 12.19 5.00
C PRO A 85 -6.15 13.17 6.04
N GLU A 86 -6.96 13.68 6.96
CA GLU A 86 -6.49 14.55 8.04
C GLU A 86 -5.80 13.81 9.20
N VAL A 87 -5.90 12.47 9.23
CA VAL A 87 -5.32 11.64 10.29
C VAL A 87 -3.86 11.36 9.97
N GLU A 88 -2.98 11.69 10.92
CA GLU A 88 -1.55 11.40 10.81
C GLU A 88 -1.32 9.87 10.76
N PRO A 89 -0.65 9.35 9.73
CA PRO A 89 -0.40 7.92 9.61
C PRO A 89 0.82 7.50 10.45
N ARG A 90 0.81 6.24 10.89
CA ARG A 90 2.04 5.58 11.36
C ARG A 90 2.88 5.16 10.15
N GLN A 91 4.13 5.60 10.11
CA GLN A 91 5.08 5.22 9.06
C GLN A 91 5.87 3.96 9.44
N VAL A 92 6.09 3.07 8.47
CA VAL A 92 7.00 1.92 8.57
C VAL A 92 8.02 1.98 7.45
N SER A 93 9.31 1.93 7.78
CA SER A 93 10.38 1.84 6.78
C SER A 93 10.45 0.44 6.18
N LEU A 94 10.59 0.38 4.87
CA LEU A 94 10.74 -0.86 4.09
C LEU A 94 12.11 -0.95 3.43
N SER A 95 12.80 0.17 3.22
CA SER A 95 14.19 0.23 2.77
C SER A 95 15.20 -0.37 3.74
#